data_AF-A0A1Y5I7I3-F1
#
_entry.id   AF-A0A1Y5I7I3-F1
#
_cell.length_a   1.000
_cell.length_b   1.000
_cell.length_c   1.000
_cell.angle_alpha   90.00
_cell.angle_beta   90.00
_cell.angle_gamma   90.00
#
_symmetry.space_group_name_H-M   'P 1'
#
loop_
_entity.id
_entity.type
_entity.pdbx_description
1 polymer ?
#
loop_
_entity_poly.entity_id
_entity_poly.type
_entity_poly.pdbx_seq_one_letter_code
_entity_poly.pdbx_strand_id
1 'polypeptide(L)'
;MRRFPVERYTNWDACAAFHAMGRYMGTCVPQNKLGHVVGHVKDLGGDPLDPLTRLYTTSAAQPYHTDSADIVGLLCLSQATEGGHSQVTSSVAIWNELVKRHPTSAAALREPFVVSRKGEIPAGKEATYLMPVFHVHEGRLSAIYDRSFIDSAVALTGVPLTEAQVSALDHLDALACSDELRLDMTLQPGDIQWLHNHTTLHARSAFKNEGETPRHLVRLWVSPDPVVIGALSLPDIFAERFGTVEPGPMRGGIRLDGQVLSCPTDAVRP
;
A
#
# COMPACT_ATOMS: atom_id res chain seq x y z
N MET A 1 11.04 -12.40 -6.86
CA MET A 1 12.43 -12.92 -6.80
C MET A 1 12.55 -13.82 -5.58
N ARG A 2 13.37 -14.88 -5.64
CA ARG A 2 13.53 -15.85 -4.54
C ARG A 2 14.98 -16.04 -4.13
N ARG A 3 15.20 -16.48 -2.88
CA ARG A 3 16.52 -16.84 -2.33
C ARG A 3 17.57 -15.72 -2.34
N PHE A 4 17.16 -14.49 -2.05
CA PHE A 4 18.11 -13.46 -1.62
C PHE A 4 18.74 -13.90 -0.28
N PRO A 5 20.07 -13.93 -0.13
CA PRO A 5 20.71 -14.66 0.97
C PRO A 5 20.74 -13.85 2.27
N VAL A 6 19.56 -13.59 2.84
CA VAL A 6 19.38 -12.82 4.08
C VAL A 6 20.13 -13.42 5.26
N GLU A 7 20.31 -14.74 5.29
CA GLU A 7 21.02 -15.47 6.34
C GLU A 7 22.53 -15.19 6.37
N ARG A 8 23.09 -14.64 5.29
CA ARG A 8 24.51 -14.28 5.19
C ARG A 8 24.79 -12.84 5.59
N TYR A 9 23.76 -12.07 5.91
CA TYR A 9 23.81 -10.62 6.03
C TYR A 9 23.33 -10.17 7.40
N THR A 10 23.88 -9.06 7.89
CA THR A 10 23.25 -8.34 8.98
C THR A 10 21.94 -7.71 8.49
N ASN A 11 21.06 -7.31 9.42
CA ASN A 11 19.84 -6.56 9.05
C ASN A 11 20.18 -5.31 8.23
N TRP A 12 21.29 -4.63 8.55
CA TRP A 12 21.74 -3.46 7.81
C TRP A 12 22.13 -3.83 6.38
N ASP A 13 22.94 -4.88 6.18
CA ASP A 13 23.37 -5.33 4.85
C ASP A 13 22.18 -5.75 3.97
N ALA A 14 21.23 -6.49 4.55
CA ALA A 14 20.01 -6.90 3.85
C ALA A 14 19.16 -5.69 3.44
N CYS A 15 18.97 -4.71 4.34
CA CYS A 15 18.25 -3.48 4.05
C CYS A 15 18.96 -2.63 2.99
N ALA A 16 20.28 -2.49 3.08
CA ALA A 16 21.08 -1.72 2.14
C ALA A 16 21.04 -2.32 0.72
N ALA A 17 21.18 -3.64 0.61
CA ALA A 17 21.08 -4.36 -0.66
C ALA A 17 19.66 -4.24 -1.25
N PHE A 18 18.62 -4.43 -0.44
CA PHE A 18 17.24 -4.29 -0.89
C PHE A 18 16.93 -2.86 -1.34
N HIS A 19 17.39 -1.85 -0.59
CA HIS A 19 17.29 -0.44 -0.96
C HIS A 19 18.03 -0.13 -2.27
N ALA A 20 19.20 -0.71 -2.49
CA ALA A 20 19.94 -0.56 -3.76
C ALA A 20 19.15 -1.14 -4.95
N MET A 21 18.46 -2.27 -4.77
CA MET A 21 17.55 -2.81 -5.80
C MET A 21 16.40 -1.85 -6.09
N GLY A 22 15.80 -1.25 -5.06
CA GLY A 22 14.80 -0.19 -5.23
C GLY A 22 15.35 1.01 -5.99
N ARG A 23 16.58 1.44 -5.66
CA ARG A 23 17.26 2.57 -6.31
C ARG A 23 17.60 2.34 -7.78
N TYR A 24 17.80 1.09 -8.19
CA TYR A 24 17.92 0.74 -9.60
C TYR A 24 16.63 1.01 -10.38
N MET A 25 15.48 0.74 -9.78
CA MET A 25 14.17 0.96 -10.41
C MET A 25 13.73 2.43 -10.39
N GLY A 26 14.15 3.19 -9.40
CA GLY A 26 13.76 4.59 -9.26
C GLY A 26 14.01 5.13 -7.86
N THR A 27 13.33 6.19 -7.45
CA THR A 27 13.57 6.80 -6.14
C THR A 27 12.77 6.10 -5.05
N CYS A 28 13.44 5.61 -4.01
CA CYS A 28 12.77 5.13 -2.81
C CYS A 28 12.18 6.33 -2.04
N VAL A 29 10.87 6.32 -1.79
CA VAL A 29 10.12 7.45 -1.20
C VAL A 29 9.74 7.18 0.26
N PRO A 30 9.55 8.22 1.11
CA PRO A 30 9.14 8.04 2.50
C PRO A 30 7.77 7.38 2.61
N GLN A 31 7.60 6.49 3.59
CA GLN A 31 6.40 5.64 3.71
C GLN A 31 5.47 6.05 4.85
N ASN A 32 5.89 6.99 5.70
CA ASN A 32 5.16 7.44 6.89
C ASN A 32 5.65 8.81 7.35
N LYS A 33 4.99 9.39 8.36
CA LYS A 33 5.37 10.67 8.98
C LYS A 33 6.82 10.76 9.48
N LEU A 34 7.44 9.65 9.90
CA LEU A 34 8.81 9.62 10.41
C LEU A 34 9.89 9.73 9.32
N GLY A 35 9.52 9.71 8.03
CA GLY A 35 10.47 9.80 6.93
C GLY A 35 11.20 8.50 6.63
N HIS A 36 10.67 7.35 7.08
CA HIS A 36 11.29 6.06 6.77
C HIS A 36 11.19 5.76 5.28
N VAL A 37 12.34 5.70 4.61
CA VAL A 37 12.49 5.27 3.21
C VAL A 37 12.57 3.75 3.14
N VAL A 38 13.25 3.13 4.10
CA VAL A 38 13.20 1.68 4.37
C VAL A 38 12.20 1.46 5.51
N GLY A 39 11.07 0.83 5.19
CA GLY A 39 10.00 0.55 6.14
C GLY A 39 10.14 -0.86 6.72
N HIS A 40 9.72 -1.05 7.97
CA HIS A 40 9.67 -2.37 8.59
C HIS A 40 8.22 -2.76 8.90
N VAL A 41 7.81 -3.91 8.40
CA VAL A 41 6.47 -4.48 8.55
C VAL A 41 6.56 -5.63 9.56
N LYS A 42 6.18 -5.32 10.81
CA LYS A 42 6.16 -6.25 11.94
C LYS A 42 5.15 -5.79 12.98
N ASP A 43 4.65 -6.72 13.79
CA ASP A 43 3.76 -6.38 14.90
C ASP A 43 4.51 -5.59 15.97
N LEU A 44 3.98 -4.42 16.34
CA LEU A 44 4.47 -3.54 17.40
C LEU A 44 3.49 -3.45 18.58
N GLY A 45 2.39 -4.22 18.56
CA GLY A 45 1.37 -4.25 19.61
C GLY A 45 0.43 -3.04 19.60
N GLY A 46 0.23 -2.40 18.44
CA GLY A 46 -0.78 -1.35 18.29
C GLY A 46 -2.20 -1.91 18.26
N ASP A 47 -3.19 -1.12 18.68
CA ASP A 47 -4.60 -1.51 18.62
C ASP A 47 -5.11 -1.44 17.17
N PRO A 48 -5.49 -2.56 16.54
CA PRO A 48 -6.01 -2.57 15.17
C PRO A 48 -7.38 -1.88 15.03
N LEU A 49 -8.09 -1.59 16.13
CA LEU A 49 -9.37 -0.90 16.11
C LEU A 49 -9.24 0.62 16.18
N ASP A 50 -8.08 1.15 16.55
CA ASP A 50 -7.82 2.59 16.51
C ASP A 50 -7.75 3.07 15.04
N PRO A 51 -8.59 4.02 14.61
CA PRO A 51 -8.61 4.55 13.24
C PRO A 51 -7.27 5.13 12.75
N LEU A 52 -6.41 5.59 13.67
CA LEU A 52 -5.09 6.14 13.38
C LEU A 52 -4.00 5.07 13.28
N THR A 53 -4.24 3.85 13.78
CA THR A 53 -3.28 2.76 13.70
C THR A 53 -3.03 2.36 12.25
N ARG A 54 -1.76 2.17 11.92
CA ARG A 54 -1.33 1.56 10.66
C ARG A 54 -1.33 0.03 10.81
N LEU A 55 -2.20 -0.68 10.09
CA LEU A 55 -2.34 -2.15 10.23
C LEU A 55 -1.06 -2.95 9.95
N TYR A 56 -0.09 -2.39 9.21
CA TYR A 56 1.19 -3.05 8.98
C TYR A 56 2.02 -3.19 10.27
N THR A 57 1.71 -2.43 11.33
CA THR A 57 2.34 -2.51 12.66
C THR A 57 1.58 -3.38 13.67
N THR A 58 0.62 -4.18 13.22
CA THR A 58 -0.18 -5.09 14.07
C THR A 58 -0.20 -6.52 13.49
N SER A 59 -0.71 -7.49 14.26
CA SER A 59 -0.94 -8.87 13.85
C SER A 59 -2.30 -9.13 13.17
N ALA A 60 -3.20 -8.15 13.15
CA ALA A 60 -4.50 -8.26 12.50
C ALA A 60 -4.38 -8.46 10.98
N ALA A 61 -5.44 -8.90 10.31
CA ALA A 61 -5.45 -8.90 8.85
C ALA A 61 -5.33 -7.45 8.33
N GLN A 62 -4.55 -7.26 7.27
CA GLN A 62 -4.53 -6.00 6.53
C GLN A 62 -5.31 -6.23 5.23
N PRO A 63 -6.52 -5.64 5.08
CA PRO A 63 -7.37 -5.83 3.91
C PRO A 63 -6.71 -5.37 2.61
N TYR A 64 -7.36 -5.69 1.48
CA TYR A 64 -6.89 -5.29 0.16
C TYR A 64 -6.79 -3.77 0.03
N HIS A 65 -5.60 -3.31 -0.37
CA HIS A 65 -5.30 -1.89 -0.53
C HIS A 65 -4.21 -1.69 -1.59
N THR A 66 -3.97 -0.42 -1.89
CA THR A 66 -2.83 0.09 -2.64
C THR A 66 -2.09 1.10 -1.77
N ASP A 67 -0.79 1.17 -1.93
CA ASP A 67 0.06 2.12 -1.22
C ASP A 67 0.14 3.48 -1.94
N SER A 68 0.85 4.45 -1.36
CA SER A 68 1.06 5.78 -2.00
C SER A 68 2.36 5.79 -2.81
N ALA A 69 2.52 4.78 -3.66
CA ALA A 69 3.72 4.53 -4.45
C ALA A 69 3.35 3.95 -5.81
N ASP A 70 4.29 3.96 -6.74
CA ASP A 70 4.14 3.28 -8.03
C ASP A 70 4.49 1.80 -7.94
N ILE A 71 5.58 1.50 -7.23
CA ILE A 71 6.09 0.15 -7.03
C ILE A 71 6.22 -0.09 -5.53
N VAL A 72 5.73 -1.25 -5.09
CA VAL A 72 5.86 -1.72 -3.71
C VAL A 72 6.74 -2.97 -3.70
N GLY A 73 7.76 -2.94 -2.84
CA GLY A 73 8.64 -4.07 -2.58
C GLY A 73 8.48 -4.61 -1.19
N LEU A 74 8.48 -5.94 -1.03
CA LEU A 74 8.56 -6.61 0.27
C LEU A 74 9.66 -7.68 0.25
N LEU A 75 10.66 -7.53 1.11
CA LEU A 75 11.66 -8.56 1.42
C LEU A 75 11.28 -9.25 2.73
N CYS A 76 11.20 -10.58 2.73
CA CYS A 76 10.99 -11.36 3.95
C CYS A 76 12.32 -11.65 4.65
N LEU A 77 12.44 -11.24 5.91
CA LEU A 77 13.54 -11.62 6.80
C LEU A 77 13.17 -12.83 7.65
N SER A 78 11.95 -12.83 8.19
CA SER A 78 11.39 -13.93 9.00
C SER A 78 9.87 -14.01 8.84
N GLN A 79 9.33 -15.21 9.07
CA GLN A 79 7.89 -15.49 9.00
C GLN A 79 7.23 -15.47 10.38
N ALA A 80 5.90 -15.34 10.38
CA ALA A 80 5.08 -15.66 11.54
C ALA A 80 5.08 -17.18 11.78
N THR A 81 4.70 -17.61 12.99
CA THR A 81 4.48 -19.04 13.26
C THR A 81 3.22 -19.57 12.57
N GLU A 82 2.20 -18.73 12.45
CA GLU A 82 0.94 -19.04 11.75
C GLU A 82 0.47 -17.82 10.96
N GLY A 83 -0.06 -18.04 9.75
CA GLY A 83 -0.68 -17.01 8.92
C GLY A 83 0.30 -16.00 8.34
N GLY A 84 -0.17 -14.76 8.11
CA GLY A 84 0.64 -13.66 7.59
C GLY A 84 1.00 -13.78 6.11
N HIS A 85 0.20 -14.55 5.37
CA HIS A 85 0.32 -14.78 3.94
C HIS A 85 0.08 -13.46 3.20
N SER A 86 0.95 -13.16 2.24
CA SER A 86 0.73 -12.07 1.30
C SER A 86 -0.34 -12.48 0.31
N GLN A 87 -1.28 -11.61 0.01
CA GLN A 87 -2.34 -11.88 -0.96
C GLN A 87 -2.35 -10.75 -1.98
N VAL A 88 -2.57 -11.07 -3.25
CA VAL A 88 -2.63 -10.07 -4.33
C VAL A 88 -3.80 -10.35 -5.26
N THR A 89 -4.35 -9.30 -5.85
CA THR A 89 -5.41 -9.40 -6.84
C THR A 89 -5.26 -8.29 -7.89
N SER A 90 -5.66 -8.58 -9.12
CA SER A 90 -5.59 -7.61 -10.21
C SER A 90 -6.75 -6.64 -10.14
N SER A 91 -6.45 -5.35 -9.96
CA SER A 91 -7.47 -4.29 -10.01
C SER A 91 -8.20 -4.27 -11.36
N VAL A 92 -7.51 -4.62 -12.45
CA VAL A 92 -8.09 -4.70 -13.79
C VAL A 92 -9.09 -5.86 -13.89
N ALA A 93 -8.77 -7.01 -13.29
CA ALA A 93 -9.69 -8.13 -13.23
C ALA A 93 -10.93 -7.80 -12.39
N ILE A 94 -10.74 -7.17 -11.22
CA ILE A 94 -11.84 -6.66 -10.40
C ILE A 94 -12.72 -5.70 -11.19
N TRP A 95 -12.12 -4.72 -11.88
CA TRP A 95 -12.87 -3.77 -12.71
C TRP A 95 -13.70 -4.47 -13.79
N ASN A 96 -13.11 -5.45 -14.48
CA ASN A 96 -13.82 -6.21 -15.50
C ASN A 96 -15.02 -6.96 -14.91
N GLU A 97 -14.88 -7.57 -13.73
CA GLU A 97 -16.00 -8.25 -13.08
C GLU A 97 -17.02 -7.29 -12.48
N LEU A 98 -16.61 -6.12 -11.97
CA LEU A 98 -17.52 -5.07 -11.54
C LEU A 98 -18.40 -4.58 -12.71
N VAL A 99 -17.79 -4.26 -13.86
CA VAL A 99 -18.55 -3.78 -15.02
C VAL A 99 -19.55 -4.82 -15.52
N LYS A 100 -19.21 -6.12 -15.45
CA LYS A 100 -20.09 -7.22 -15.87
C LYS A 100 -21.20 -7.52 -14.86
N ARG A 101 -20.84 -7.67 -13.58
CA ARG A 101 -21.73 -8.21 -12.52
C ARG A 101 -22.43 -7.12 -11.72
N HIS A 102 -21.79 -5.95 -11.56
CA HIS A 102 -22.23 -4.85 -10.71
C HIS A 102 -22.02 -3.46 -11.37
N PRO A 103 -22.59 -3.19 -12.56
CA PRO A 103 -22.29 -1.99 -13.34
C PRO A 103 -22.56 -0.67 -12.59
N THR A 104 -23.60 -0.63 -11.74
CA THR A 104 -23.88 0.54 -10.88
C THR A 104 -22.76 0.78 -9.86
N SER A 105 -22.19 -0.28 -9.27
CA SER A 105 -21.04 -0.18 -8.39
C SER A 105 -19.79 0.25 -9.14
N ALA A 106 -19.57 -0.25 -10.35
CA ALA A 106 -18.47 0.19 -11.20
C ALA A 106 -18.54 1.70 -11.48
N ALA A 107 -19.75 2.23 -11.76
CA ALA A 107 -19.97 3.67 -11.92
C ALA A 107 -19.69 4.44 -10.61
N ALA A 108 -20.22 3.98 -9.48
CA ALA A 108 -20.01 4.62 -8.18
C ALA A 108 -18.52 4.67 -7.77
N LEU A 109 -17.73 3.63 -8.09
CA LEU A 109 -16.30 3.58 -7.79
C LEU A 109 -15.44 4.53 -8.66
N ARG A 110 -16.02 5.13 -9.70
CA ARG A 110 -15.41 6.19 -10.50
C ARG A 110 -15.80 7.59 -10.04
N GLU A 111 -16.75 7.70 -9.11
CA GLU A 111 -17.07 8.97 -8.47
C GLU A 111 -16.15 9.21 -7.27
N PRO A 112 -15.88 10.48 -6.89
CA PRO A 112 -14.98 10.77 -5.78
C PRO A 112 -15.50 10.32 -4.41
N PHE A 113 -14.63 9.69 -3.62
CA PHE A 113 -14.85 9.40 -2.20
C PHE A 113 -14.08 10.40 -1.36
N VAL A 114 -14.58 10.72 -0.16
CA VAL A 114 -13.82 11.45 0.85
C VAL A 114 -12.82 10.49 1.49
N VAL A 115 -11.54 10.84 1.44
CA VAL A 115 -10.44 10.02 1.95
C VAL A 115 -9.65 10.80 2.99
N SER A 116 -9.44 10.21 4.16
CA SER A 116 -8.64 10.80 5.25
C SER A 116 -7.15 10.75 4.93
N ARG A 117 -6.35 11.69 5.40
CA ARG A 117 -4.88 11.58 5.42
C ARG A 117 -4.35 10.87 6.66
N LYS A 118 -5.24 10.42 7.57
CA LYS A 118 -4.92 9.80 8.87
C LYS A 118 -3.88 10.60 9.66
N GLY A 119 -4.03 11.92 9.67
CA GLY A 119 -3.13 12.86 10.38
C GLY A 119 -1.80 13.15 9.68
N GLU A 120 -1.47 12.48 8.58
CA GLU A 120 -0.27 12.77 7.77
C GLU A 120 -0.59 13.83 6.72
N ILE A 121 -0.78 15.07 7.17
CA ILE A 121 -1.28 16.20 6.38
C ILE A 121 -0.09 17.03 5.84
N PRO A 122 0.17 17.05 4.51
CA PRO A 122 1.20 17.89 3.93
C PRO A 122 0.88 19.39 4.08
N ALA A 123 1.91 20.24 3.95
CA ALA A 123 1.76 21.68 3.96
C ALA A 123 0.69 22.15 2.96
N GLY A 124 -0.22 23.02 3.42
CA GLY A 124 -1.27 23.59 2.58
C GLY A 124 -2.34 22.61 2.09
N LYS A 125 -2.43 21.41 2.68
CA LYS A 125 -3.48 20.43 2.38
C LYS A 125 -4.45 20.30 3.55
N GLU A 126 -5.67 19.88 3.23
CA GLU A 126 -6.70 19.54 4.20
C GLU A 126 -6.48 18.13 4.79
N ALA A 127 -7.15 17.87 5.92
CA ALA A 127 -7.13 16.56 6.59
C ALA A 127 -7.75 15.44 5.75
N THR A 128 -8.60 15.80 4.79
CA THR A 128 -9.20 14.89 3.81
C THR A 128 -8.98 15.38 2.38
N TYR A 129 -9.21 14.51 1.41
CA TYR A 129 -9.22 14.84 -0.02
C TYR A 129 -10.25 13.98 -0.75
N LEU A 130 -10.56 14.34 -2.00
CA LEU A 130 -11.49 13.60 -2.85
C LEU A 130 -10.72 12.71 -3.81
N MET A 131 -11.13 11.44 -3.93
CA MET A 131 -10.46 10.48 -4.81
C MET A 131 -11.42 9.35 -5.24
N PRO A 132 -11.66 9.18 -6.54
CA PRO A 132 -12.26 7.95 -7.07
C PRO A 132 -11.37 6.73 -6.83
N VAL A 133 -11.95 5.54 -6.79
CA VAL A 133 -11.19 4.29 -6.64
C VAL A 133 -10.56 3.86 -7.96
N PHE A 134 -11.34 3.87 -9.05
CA PHE A 134 -10.89 3.47 -10.38
C PHE A 134 -10.77 4.65 -11.33
N HIS A 135 -9.71 4.65 -12.11
CA HIS A 135 -9.37 5.72 -13.05
C HIS A 135 -9.02 5.15 -14.41
N VAL A 136 -9.52 5.80 -15.47
CA VAL A 136 -9.09 5.52 -16.83
C VAL A 136 -8.36 6.75 -17.35
N HIS A 137 -7.08 6.59 -17.65
CA HIS A 137 -6.23 7.67 -18.16
C HIS A 137 -5.40 7.12 -19.31
N GLU A 138 -5.42 7.81 -20.45
CA GLU A 138 -4.71 7.40 -21.68
C GLU A 138 -4.96 5.93 -22.08
N GLY A 139 -6.21 5.48 -21.95
CA GLY A 139 -6.60 4.11 -22.30
C GLY A 139 -6.13 3.02 -21.32
N ARG A 140 -5.56 3.40 -20.18
CA ARG A 140 -5.11 2.49 -19.12
C ARG A 140 -5.95 2.65 -17.86
N LEU A 141 -6.21 1.54 -17.18
CA LEU A 141 -6.88 1.53 -15.89
C LEU A 141 -5.85 1.57 -14.76
N SER A 142 -6.09 2.40 -13.75
CA SER A 142 -5.40 2.37 -12.47
C SER A 142 -6.39 2.39 -11.31
N ALA A 143 -5.99 1.83 -10.18
CA ALA A 143 -6.75 1.87 -8.94
C ALA A 143 -5.94 2.51 -7.81
N ILE A 144 -6.63 3.25 -6.94
CA ILE A 144 -6.12 3.67 -5.64
C ILE A 144 -7.19 3.39 -4.59
N TYR A 145 -6.87 2.53 -3.63
CA TYR A 145 -7.85 2.01 -2.70
C TYR A 145 -7.24 1.68 -1.34
N ASP A 146 -7.87 2.15 -0.27
CA ASP A 146 -7.73 1.60 1.07
C ASP A 146 -9.01 1.97 1.84
N ARG A 147 -9.86 0.97 2.10
CA ARG A 147 -11.15 1.20 2.77
C ARG A 147 -10.98 1.90 4.12
N SER A 148 -9.91 1.59 4.85
CA SER A 148 -9.66 2.14 6.17
C SER A 148 -9.44 3.66 6.16
N PHE A 149 -9.01 4.24 5.02
CA PHE A 149 -8.86 5.69 4.87
C PHE A 149 -10.18 6.39 4.54
N ILE A 150 -11.09 5.70 3.84
CA ILE A 150 -12.45 6.16 3.59
C ILE A 150 -13.25 6.12 4.89
N ASP A 151 -13.21 5.00 5.62
CA ASP A 151 -13.89 4.84 6.91
C ASP A 151 -13.36 5.83 7.96
N SER A 152 -12.04 6.08 7.96
CA SER A 152 -11.43 7.13 8.79
C SER A 152 -11.94 8.52 8.43
N ALA A 153 -12.23 8.81 7.16
CA ALA A 153 -12.81 10.08 6.75
C ALA A 153 -14.27 10.21 7.23
N VAL A 154 -15.05 9.13 7.20
CA VAL A 154 -16.41 9.11 7.78
C VAL A 154 -16.35 9.41 9.27
N ALA A 155 -15.46 8.76 10.02
CA ALA A 155 -15.27 9.01 11.44
C ALA A 155 -14.82 10.45 11.74
N LEU A 156 -13.95 11.02 10.91
CA LEU A 156 -13.42 12.38 11.08
C LEU A 156 -14.45 13.47 10.74
N THR A 157 -15.24 13.26 9.68
CA THR A 157 -16.15 14.29 9.15
C THR A 157 -17.59 14.15 9.65
N GLY A 158 -17.96 12.98 10.16
CA GLY A 158 -19.33 12.63 10.52
C GLY A 158 -20.27 12.45 9.31
N VAL A 159 -19.75 12.53 8.07
CA VAL A 159 -20.54 12.37 6.86
C VAL A 159 -20.53 10.90 6.44
N PRO A 160 -21.68 10.20 6.50
CA PRO A 160 -21.74 8.79 6.14
C PRO A 160 -21.60 8.61 4.62
N LEU A 161 -21.12 7.43 4.22
CA LEU A 161 -21.21 6.99 2.83
C LEU A 161 -22.68 6.78 2.45
N THR A 162 -23.00 7.08 1.19
CA THR A 162 -24.29 6.70 0.62
C THR A 162 -24.41 5.17 0.50
N GLU A 163 -25.64 4.64 0.45
CA GLU A 163 -25.87 3.20 0.25
C GLU A 163 -25.20 2.68 -1.03
N ALA A 164 -25.20 3.49 -2.10
CA ALA A 164 -24.54 3.15 -3.36
C ALA A 164 -23.02 3.05 -3.21
N GLN A 165 -22.39 3.96 -2.46
CA GLN A 165 -20.96 3.90 -2.15
C GLN A 165 -20.61 2.68 -1.30
N VAL A 166 -21.39 2.40 -0.24
CA VAL A 166 -21.18 1.22 0.61
C VAL A 166 -21.27 -0.06 -0.21
N SER A 167 -22.35 -0.24 -0.97
CA SER A 167 -22.53 -1.42 -1.83
C SER A 167 -21.39 -1.56 -2.85
N ALA A 168 -20.88 -0.45 -3.39
CA ALA A 168 -19.81 -0.50 -4.37
C ALA A 168 -18.47 -0.93 -3.76
N LEU A 169 -18.14 -0.42 -2.56
CA LEU A 169 -16.97 -0.86 -1.79
C LEU A 169 -17.09 -2.34 -1.40
N ASP A 170 -18.27 -2.78 -0.95
CA ASP A 170 -18.50 -4.16 -0.55
C ASP A 170 -18.36 -5.14 -1.74
N HIS A 171 -18.86 -4.78 -2.94
CA HIS A 171 -18.66 -5.60 -4.14
C HIS A 171 -17.18 -5.66 -4.56
N LEU A 172 -16.44 -4.54 -4.44
CA LEU A 172 -15.00 -4.52 -4.69
C LEU A 172 -14.28 -5.46 -3.72
N ASP A 173 -14.52 -5.32 -2.41
CA ASP A 173 -13.91 -6.14 -1.37
C ASP A 173 -14.22 -7.63 -1.57
N ALA A 174 -15.47 -7.96 -1.91
CA ALA A 174 -15.89 -9.34 -2.18
C ALA A 174 -15.16 -9.94 -3.39
N LEU A 175 -15.03 -9.20 -4.49
CA LEU A 175 -14.28 -9.64 -5.66
C LEU A 175 -12.78 -9.79 -5.35
N ALA A 176 -12.20 -8.83 -4.64
CA ALA A 176 -10.81 -8.87 -4.21
C ALA A 176 -10.51 -10.09 -3.32
N CYS A 177 -11.45 -10.45 -2.44
CA CYS A 177 -11.34 -11.60 -1.55
C CYS A 177 -11.71 -12.94 -2.20
N SER A 178 -12.28 -12.95 -3.41
CA SER A 178 -12.77 -14.17 -4.06
C SER A 178 -11.64 -15.12 -4.46
N ASP A 179 -11.86 -16.44 -4.31
CA ASP A 179 -10.93 -17.47 -4.79
C ASP A 179 -10.74 -17.45 -6.31
N GLU A 180 -11.67 -16.82 -7.05
CA GLU A 180 -11.59 -16.65 -8.50
C GLU A 180 -10.47 -15.67 -8.89
N LEU A 181 -10.27 -14.61 -8.11
CA LEU A 181 -9.35 -13.51 -8.47
C LEU A 181 -8.12 -13.42 -7.58
N ARG A 182 -8.21 -13.85 -6.31
CA ARG A 182 -7.10 -13.71 -5.38
C ARG A 182 -6.00 -14.72 -5.64
N LEU A 183 -4.76 -14.28 -5.45
CA LEU A 183 -3.59 -15.14 -5.37
C LEU A 183 -2.98 -15.01 -3.99
N ASP A 184 -2.97 -16.12 -3.27
CA ASP A 184 -2.29 -16.25 -1.98
C ASP A 184 -0.84 -16.69 -2.18
N MET A 185 0.08 -16.05 -1.46
CA MET A 185 1.50 -16.39 -1.51
C MET A 185 2.16 -16.29 -0.13
N THR A 186 3.01 -17.28 0.15
CA THR A 186 3.81 -17.32 1.37
C THR A 186 5.25 -16.98 1.02
N LEU A 187 5.70 -15.77 1.36
CA LEU A 187 7.08 -15.33 1.17
C LEU A 187 7.99 -16.04 2.18
N GLN A 188 8.97 -16.79 1.70
CA GLN A 188 10.01 -17.39 2.55
C GLN A 188 11.10 -16.36 2.87
N PRO A 189 11.88 -16.52 3.95
CA PRO A 189 13.07 -15.70 4.17
C PRO A 189 13.94 -15.62 2.92
N GLY A 190 14.28 -14.40 2.50
CA GLY A 190 15.01 -14.15 1.25
C GLY A 190 14.14 -14.02 0.00
N ASP A 191 12.83 -14.29 0.07
CA ASP A 191 11.93 -13.96 -1.03
C ASP A 191 11.64 -12.46 -1.06
N ILE A 192 11.62 -11.92 -2.27
CA ILE A 192 11.29 -10.53 -2.56
C ILE A 192 10.09 -10.48 -3.50
N GLN A 193 9.01 -9.84 -3.03
CA GLN A 193 7.84 -9.50 -3.83
C GLN A 193 8.00 -8.07 -4.36
N TRP A 194 7.75 -7.87 -5.66
CA TRP A 194 7.62 -6.56 -6.28
C TRP A 194 6.25 -6.49 -6.93
N LEU A 195 5.52 -5.40 -6.69
CA LEU A 195 4.17 -5.17 -7.21
C LEU A 195 4.11 -3.83 -7.93
N HIS A 196 3.41 -3.79 -9.05
CA HIS A 196 3.01 -2.53 -9.68
C HIS A 196 1.70 -2.07 -9.03
N ASN A 197 1.80 -1.07 -8.16
CA ASN A 197 0.78 -0.73 -7.18
C ASN A 197 -0.50 -0.14 -7.79
N HIS A 198 -0.40 0.53 -8.95
CA HIS A 198 -1.58 1.08 -9.64
C HIS A 198 -2.50 0.02 -10.24
N THR A 199 -2.02 -1.22 -10.40
CA THR A 199 -2.77 -2.29 -11.06
C THR A 199 -3.01 -3.49 -10.16
N THR A 200 -2.46 -3.49 -8.96
CA THR A 200 -2.49 -4.63 -8.04
C THR A 200 -2.90 -4.17 -6.65
N LEU A 201 -4.04 -4.67 -6.19
CA LEU A 201 -4.40 -4.58 -4.78
C LEU A 201 -3.69 -5.71 -4.05
N HIS A 202 -3.23 -5.43 -2.84
CA HIS A 202 -2.54 -6.40 -2.01
C HIS A 202 -3.04 -6.36 -0.57
N ALA A 203 -2.95 -7.50 0.09
CA ALA A 203 -3.43 -7.73 1.44
C ALA A 203 -2.45 -8.64 2.20
N ARG A 204 -2.70 -8.77 3.50
CA ARG A 204 -2.02 -9.72 4.36
C ARG A 204 -3.04 -10.38 5.27
N SER A 205 -3.02 -11.70 5.35
CA SER A 205 -3.84 -12.41 6.35
C SER A 205 -3.39 -12.10 7.78
N ALA A 206 -4.28 -12.31 8.75
CA ALA A 206 -3.90 -12.25 10.17
C ALA A 206 -2.79 -13.27 10.48
N PHE A 207 -2.01 -13.01 11.53
CA PHE A 207 -0.90 -13.88 11.91
C PHE A 207 -0.67 -13.93 13.41
N LYS A 208 0.09 -14.94 13.85
CA LYS A 208 0.53 -15.09 15.23
C LYS A 208 2.05 -15.20 15.32
N ASN A 209 2.63 -14.60 16.36
CA ASN A 209 4.05 -14.68 16.68
C ASN A 209 4.22 -15.45 18.00
N GLU A 210 4.19 -16.77 17.94
CA GLU A 210 4.33 -17.62 19.14
C GLU A 210 5.77 -18.17 19.32
N GLY A 211 6.65 -17.95 18.34
CA GLY A 211 8.04 -18.39 18.34
C GLY A 211 9.02 -17.29 18.75
N GLU A 212 10.29 -17.66 18.90
CA GLU A 212 11.37 -16.75 19.32
C GLU A 212 11.63 -15.63 18.29
N THR A 213 11.42 -15.92 17.00
CA THR A 213 11.60 -14.95 15.92
C THR A 213 10.23 -14.52 15.40
N PRO A 214 9.78 -13.28 15.66
CA PRO A 214 8.53 -12.78 15.12
C PRO A 214 8.62 -12.54 13.61
N ARG A 215 7.47 -12.46 12.94
CA ARG A 215 7.37 -12.04 11.53
C ARG A 215 8.02 -10.67 11.31
N HIS A 216 8.93 -10.59 10.34
CA HIS A 216 9.61 -9.34 9.98
C HIS A 216 9.83 -9.27 8.47
N LEU A 217 9.18 -8.28 7.84
CA LEU A 217 9.42 -7.92 6.45
C LEU A 217 10.00 -6.50 6.37
N VAL A 218 10.80 -6.25 5.35
CA VAL A 218 11.27 -4.92 4.97
C VAL A 218 10.48 -4.47 3.74
N ARG A 219 9.98 -3.23 3.76
CA ARG A 219 9.18 -2.66 2.67
C ARG A 219 9.91 -1.49 2.02
N LEU A 220 9.77 -1.39 0.71
CA LEU A 220 10.14 -0.21 -0.08
C LEU A 220 8.94 0.29 -0.86
N TRP A 221 8.81 1.61 -0.91
CA TRP A 221 7.98 2.32 -1.88
C TRP A 221 8.91 3.01 -2.85
N VAL A 222 8.68 2.81 -4.15
CA VAL A 222 9.54 3.35 -5.20
C VAL A 222 8.69 4.12 -6.20
N SER A 223 9.12 5.35 -6.51
CA SER A 223 8.69 6.07 -7.70
C SER A 223 9.64 5.75 -8.85
N PRO A 224 9.15 5.37 -10.03
CA PRO A 224 9.98 4.83 -11.09
C PRO A 224 10.90 5.88 -11.70
N ASP A 225 12.05 5.44 -12.17
CA ASP A 225 12.84 6.19 -13.14
C ASP A 225 12.21 6.01 -14.53
N PRO A 226 11.68 7.08 -15.16
CA PRO A 226 10.97 6.97 -16.43
C PRO A 226 11.89 6.57 -17.59
N VAL A 227 13.21 6.73 -17.46
CA VAL A 227 14.19 6.34 -18.49
C VAL A 227 14.58 4.87 -18.32
N VAL A 228 14.79 4.41 -17.08
CA VAL A 228 15.30 3.05 -16.82
C VAL A 228 14.20 1.99 -16.96
N ILE A 229 13.03 2.21 -16.35
CA ILE A 229 11.96 1.20 -16.30
C ILE A 229 10.63 1.70 -16.87
N GLY A 230 10.57 2.97 -17.27
CA GLY A 230 9.32 3.61 -17.67
C GLY A 230 8.44 3.98 -16.49
N ALA A 231 7.41 4.78 -16.73
CA ALA A 231 6.46 5.19 -15.71
C ALA A 231 5.06 5.25 -16.31
N LEU A 232 4.05 4.84 -15.54
CA LEU A 232 2.66 5.00 -15.93
C LEU A 232 2.30 6.50 -15.85
N SER A 233 1.70 7.06 -16.91
CA SER A 233 1.07 8.38 -16.83
C SER A 233 -0.13 8.32 -15.88
N LEU A 234 -0.26 9.29 -14.98
CA LEU A 234 -1.34 9.33 -13.99
C LEU A 234 -2.23 10.55 -14.24
N PRO A 235 -3.55 10.43 -14.01
CA PRO A 235 -4.42 11.60 -14.09
C PRO A 235 -4.10 12.59 -12.97
N ASP A 236 -4.22 13.90 -13.26
CA ASP A 236 -3.83 15.00 -12.38
C ASP A 236 -4.32 14.86 -10.93
N ILE A 237 -5.51 14.28 -10.72
CA ILE A 237 -6.08 14.05 -9.39
C ILE A 237 -5.17 13.23 -8.47
N PHE A 238 -4.31 12.35 -9.02
CA PHE A 238 -3.34 11.58 -8.21
C PHE A 238 -2.36 12.48 -7.47
N ALA A 239 -2.09 13.70 -7.94
CA ALA A 239 -1.25 14.66 -7.23
C ALA A 239 -1.80 15.00 -5.82
N GLU A 240 -3.10 14.84 -5.58
CA GLU A 240 -3.66 15.02 -4.23
C GLU A 240 -3.08 14.04 -3.20
N ARG A 241 -2.73 12.82 -3.64
CA ARG A 241 -2.13 11.81 -2.77
C ARG A 241 -0.64 11.63 -2.99
N PHE A 242 -0.17 11.79 -4.22
CA PHE A 242 1.21 11.54 -4.64
C PHE A 242 2.07 12.81 -4.63
N GLY A 243 1.49 13.99 -4.40
CA GLY A 243 2.19 15.28 -4.45
C GLY A 243 2.40 15.80 -5.87
N THR A 244 2.76 14.92 -6.81
CA THR A 244 2.85 15.21 -8.25
C THR A 244 2.54 13.96 -9.06
N VAL A 245 2.12 14.15 -10.32
CA VAL A 245 1.98 13.07 -11.31
C VAL A 245 3.26 12.85 -12.12
N GLU A 246 4.19 13.81 -12.10
CA GLU A 246 5.47 13.72 -12.80
C GLU A 246 6.34 12.61 -12.20
N PRO A 247 6.76 11.60 -13.00
CA PRO A 247 7.67 10.56 -12.52
C PRO A 247 8.97 11.14 -11.95
N GLY A 248 9.45 10.54 -10.87
CA GLY A 248 10.73 10.92 -10.27
C GLY A 248 10.66 11.09 -8.76
N PRO A 249 11.65 11.77 -8.15
CA PRO A 249 11.84 11.75 -6.71
C PRO A 249 10.66 12.22 -5.88
N MET A 250 9.80 13.09 -6.43
CA MET A 250 8.72 13.73 -5.70
C MET A 250 7.37 13.03 -5.83
N ARG A 251 7.21 12.06 -6.75
CA ARG A 251 5.94 11.35 -6.94
C ARG A 251 5.78 10.25 -5.90
N GLY A 252 4.66 10.29 -5.19
CA GLY A 252 4.35 9.34 -4.13
C GLY A 252 5.09 9.62 -2.83
N GLY A 253 4.90 8.70 -1.89
CA GLY A 253 5.37 8.78 -0.52
C GLY A 253 4.51 9.67 0.37
N ILE A 254 4.79 9.61 1.67
CA ILE A 254 4.23 10.49 2.69
C ILE A 254 5.26 11.57 3.01
N ARG A 255 4.96 12.81 2.63
CA ARG A 255 5.88 13.94 2.77
C ARG A 255 5.24 15.01 3.64
N LEU A 256 5.91 15.35 4.73
CA LEU A 256 5.48 16.35 5.71
C LEU A 256 6.60 17.38 5.94
N ASP A 257 6.24 18.58 6.39
CA ASP A 257 7.21 19.62 6.71
C ASP A 257 8.14 19.18 7.85
N GLY A 258 9.43 19.51 7.70
CA GLY A 258 10.46 19.15 8.69
C GLY A 258 10.80 17.66 8.76
N GLN A 259 10.22 16.83 7.89
CA GLN A 259 10.52 15.40 7.84
C GLN A 259 11.97 15.16 7.40
N VAL A 260 12.69 14.35 8.19
CA VAL A 260 14.06 13.90 7.86
C VAL A 260 13.99 12.47 7.36
N LEU A 261 14.51 12.22 6.15
CA LEU A 261 14.51 10.88 5.57
C LEU A 261 15.53 9.98 6.29
N SER A 262 15.12 8.74 6.56
CA SER A 262 15.97 7.75 7.23
C SER A 262 15.72 6.33 6.74
N CYS A 263 16.73 5.48 6.91
CA CYS A 263 16.66 4.04 6.66
C CYS A 263 16.97 3.31 7.97
N PRO A 264 15.99 3.19 8.89
CA PRO A 264 16.21 2.48 10.14
C PRO A 264 16.56 1.00 9.85
N THR A 265 17.23 0.35 10.81
CA THR A 265 17.59 -1.08 10.72
C THR A 265 16.55 -2.00 11.37
N ASP A 266 15.58 -1.43 12.07
CA ASP A 266 14.41 -2.12 12.63
C ASP A 266 13.21 -1.16 12.73
N ALA A 267 12.02 -1.69 13.00
CA ALA A 267 10.81 -0.90 13.19
C ALA A 267 10.93 0.03 14.40
N VAL A 268 10.63 1.30 14.17
CA VAL A 268 10.55 2.34 15.20
C VAL A 268 9.07 2.62 15.46
N ARG A 269 8.68 2.71 16.73
CA ARG A 269 7.32 3.12 17.09
C ARG A 269 7.12 4.61 16.73
N PRO A 270 6.01 4.97 16.07
CA PRO A 270 5.67 6.35 15.71
C PRO A 270 5.21 7.23 16.88
#